data_AF-A0AAQ0KSY0-F1
#
_entry.id   AF-A0AAQ0KSY0-F1
#
_cell.length_a   1.000
_cell.length_b   1.000
_cell.length_c   1.000
_cell.angle_alpha   90.00
_cell.angle_beta   90.00
_cell.angle_gamma   90.00
#
_symmetry.space_group_name_H-M   'P 1'
#
loop_
_entity.id
_entity.type
_entity.pdbx_description
1 polymer ?
#
loop_
_entity_poly.entity_id
_entity_poly.type
_entity_poly.pdbx_seq_one_letter_code
_entity_poly.pdbx_strand_id
1 'polypeptide(L)' 'MDFGALPPEINSGRMYCGPGSGPMLAAAAAW' A
#
# COMPACT_ATOMS: atom_id res chain seq x y z
N MET A 1 -13.05 6.93 6.09
CA MET A 1 -11.99 7.45 5.19
C MET A 1 -12.62 7.52 3.80
N ASP A 2 -12.59 8.68 3.15
CA ASP A 2 -13.16 8.83 1.81
C ASP A 2 -12.03 9.00 0.78
N PHE A 3 -11.82 7.98 -0.04
CA PHE A 3 -10.83 7.98 -1.12
C PHE A 3 -11.39 8.46 -2.45
N GLY A 4 -12.72 8.50 -2.60
CA GLY A 4 -13.40 8.97 -3.81
C GLY A 4 -13.33 10.50 -3.98
N ALA A 5 -13.08 11.22 -2.89
CA ALA A 5 -12.82 12.65 -2.91
C ALA A 5 -11.42 13.04 -3.46
N LEU A 6 -10.51 12.08 -3.65
CA LEU A 6 -9.15 12.33 -4.13
C LEU A 6 -9.00 11.99 -5.62
N PRO A 7 -8.21 12.76 -6.38
CA PRO A 7 -7.98 12.46 -7.78
C PRO A 7 -7.11 11.19 -7.92
N PRO A 8 -7.17 10.51 -9.08
CA PRO A 8 -6.54 9.20 -9.27
C PRO A 8 -5.02 9.21 -9.05
N GLU A 9 -4.33 10.33 -9.27
CA GLU A 9 -2.88 10.49 -9.08
C GLU A 9 -2.50 10.29 -7.60
N ILE A 10 -3.33 10.76 -6.66
CA ILE A 10 -3.05 10.64 -5.24
C ILE A 10 -3.24 9.21 -4.76
N ASN A 11 -4.34 8.57 -5.18
CA ASN A 11 -4.60 7.18 -4.80
C ASN A 11 -3.58 6.24 -5.46
N SER A 12 -3.24 6.47 -6.73
CA SER A 12 -2.24 5.69 -7.46
C SER A 12 -0.85 5.85 -6.85
N GLY A 13 -0.43 7.09 -6.55
CA GLY A 13 0.85 7.35 -5.90
C GLY A 13 0.99 6.64 -4.56
N ARG A 14 -0.09 6.54 -3.77
CA ARG A 14 -0.11 5.79 -2.50
C ARG A 14 -0.05 4.28 -2.69
N MET A 15 -0.71 3.73 -3.72
CA MET A 15 -0.71 2.28 -3.98
C MET A 15 0.63 1.78 -4.54
N TYR A 16 1.27 2.57 -5.40
CA TYR A 16 2.50 2.16 -6.09
C TYR A 16 3.79 2.64 -5.40
N CYS A 17 3.68 3.37 -4.30
CA CYS A 17 4.81 3.72 -3.45
C CYS A 17 4.92 2.74 -2.27
N GLY A 18 6.16 2.39 -1.89
CA GLY A 18 6.44 1.63 -0.68
C GLY A 18 7.08 0.26 -0.92
N PRO A 19 7.33 -0.52 0.16
CA PRO A 19 8.14 -1.74 0.12
C PRO A 19 7.41 -2.99 -0.39
N GLY A 20 6.18 -2.86 -0.91
CA GLY A 20 5.37 -3.99 -1.34
C GLY A 20 5.01 -4.95 -0.19
N SER A 21 4.76 -6.22 -0.52
CA SER A 21 4.35 -7.24 0.46
C SER A 21 5.52 -7.90 1.22
N GLY A 22 6.77 -7.60 0.87
CA GLY A 22 7.98 -8.25 1.43
C GLY A 22 8.01 -8.28 2.97
N PRO A 23 7.79 -7.15 3.67
CA PRO A 23 7.76 -7.13 5.13
C PRO A 23 6.66 -8.03 5.73
N MET A 24 5.49 -8.11 5.09
CA MET A 24 4.40 -8.98 5.56
C MET A 24 4.74 -10.46 5.35
N LEU A 25 5.38 -10.81 4.23
CA LEU A 25 5.86 -12.17 3.98
C LEU A 25 6.94 -12.59 4.99
N ALA A 26 7.88 -11.69 5.31
CA ALA A 26 8.90 -11.95 6.33
C ALA A 26 8.28 -12.17 7.72
N ALA A 27 7.29 -11.36 8.10
CA ALA A 27 6.56 -11.56 9.34
C ALA A 27 5.82 -12.90 9.35
N ALA A 28 5.10 -13.24 8.27
CA ALA A 28 4.36 -14.49 8.15
C ALA A 28 5.26 -15.73 8.20
N ALA A 29 6.50 -15.64 7.70
CA ALA A 29 7.48 -16.73 7.79
C ALA A 29 8.10 -16.88 9.19
N ALA A 30 8.05 -15.84 10.01
CA ALA A 30 8.57 -15.85 11.38
C ALA A 30 7.54 -16.29 12.43
N TRP A 31 6.25 -16.22 12.09
CA TRP A 31 5.14 -16.75 12.88
C TRP A 31 4.97 -18.25 12.66
#